data_AF-A0A1H2Y7L0-F1
#
_entry.id   AF-A0A1H2Y7L0-F1
#
_cell.length_a   1.000
_cell.length_b   1.000
_cell.length_c   1.000
_cell.angle_alpha   90.00
_cell.angle_beta   90.00
_cell.angle_gamma   90.00
#
_symmetry.space_group_name_H-M   'P 1'
#
loop_
_entity.id
_entity.type
_entity.pdbx_description
1 polymer ?
#
loop_
_entity_poly.entity_id
_entity_poly.type
_entity_poly.pdbx_seq_one_letter_code
_entity_poly.pdbx_strand_id
1 'polypeptide(L)'
;MFNFNISQIANSFSIFSFNYSAKKEIISPEIELTQKNDEKEIMPIKKREYKNILEISKIKLIENYNEDIYIYFFIQKESSNHSFWNLILPLVKGLNTNRLLQYRLGNFCLQGGGGLLATKNIFYSANKLREKGYKVYSNAKVIDNNLLDDFLYLDTELTLNSLDEKSELLYHYCKTDPFEGIFNQYKNLVKDNSFDDMICNF
;
A
#
# COMPACT_ATOMS: atom_id res chain seq x y z
N MET A 1 2.42 29.37 -36.84
CA MET A 1 1.92 30.09 -35.64
C MET A 1 0.95 29.18 -34.93
N PHE A 2 1.33 28.70 -33.74
CA PHE A 2 0.46 27.89 -32.89
C PHE A 2 -0.46 28.82 -32.10
N ASN A 3 -1.77 28.61 -32.20
CA ASN A 3 -2.77 29.36 -31.46
C ASN A 3 -3.46 28.40 -30.49
N PHE A 4 -2.92 28.29 -29.27
CA PHE A 4 -3.52 27.52 -28.19
C PHE A 4 -4.48 28.44 -27.43
N ASN A 5 -5.78 28.16 -27.56
CA ASN A 5 -6.84 28.94 -26.93
C ASN A 5 -7.07 28.42 -25.50
N ILE A 6 -6.65 29.18 -24.49
CA ILE A 6 -6.69 28.82 -23.05
C ILE A 6 -8.08 29.10 -22.42
N SER A 7 -9.12 29.34 -23.22
CA SER A 7 -10.45 29.72 -22.71
C SER A 7 -11.33 28.58 -22.17
N GLN A 8 -10.78 27.39 -21.86
CA GLN A 8 -11.55 26.26 -21.30
C GLN A 8 -11.03 25.65 -20.00
N ILE A 9 -10.02 26.23 -19.35
CA ILE A 9 -9.57 25.79 -18.00
C ILE A 9 -9.91 26.86 -16.96
N ALA A 10 -11.17 27.26 -16.93
CA ALA A 10 -11.70 28.15 -15.91
C ALA A 10 -13.10 27.69 -15.53
N ASN A 11 -13.19 26.62 -14.74
CA ASN A 11 -14.25 26.42 -13.77
C ASN A 11 -13.91 25.27 -12.82
N SER A 12 -14.08 25.53 -11.52
CA SER A 12 -13.97 24.62 -10.36
C SER A 12 -12.64 24.59 -9.55
N PHE A 13 -12.06 25.77 -9.26
CA PHE A 13 -11.34 25.96 -7.99
C PHE A 13 -12.09 26.96 -7.12
N SER A 14 -12.91 26.47 -6.19
CA SER A 14 -13.63 27.18 -5.13
C SER A 14 -14.43 26.11 -4.36
N ILE A 15 -14.37 25.86 -3.05
CA ILE A 15 -13.94 26.59 -1.85
C ILE A 15 -13.69 25.51 -0.77
N PHE A 16 -12.57 25.55 -0.05
CA PHE A 16 -12.50 24.94 1.29
C PHE A 16 -12.29 26.07 2.31
N SER A 17 -13.36 26.44 2.99
CA SER A 17 -13.32 27.29 4.18
C SER A 17 -13.06 26.42 5.40
N PHE A 18 -11.89 26.57 6.01
CA PHE A 18 -11.60 25.99 7.33
C PHE A 18 -12.11 26.95 8.41
N ASN A 19 -13.20 26.59 9.08
CA ASN A 19 -13.55 27.18 10.38
C ASN A 19 -12.85 26.39 11.48
N TYR A 20 -11.80 26.99 12.05
CA TYR A 20 -11.15 26.54 13.26
C TYR A 20 -12.00 26.98 14.46
N SER A 21 -12.59 26.03 15.20
CA SER A 21 -13.12 26.30 16.54
C SER A 21 -12.36 25.42 17.53
N ALA A 22 -11.65 26.09 18.44
CA ALA A 22 -10.84 25.48 19.46
C ALA A 22 -11.66 25.14 20.72
N LYS A 23 -11.24 24.04 21.36
CA LYS A 23 -11.46 23.60 22.76
C LYS A 23 -12.84 23.00 23.13
N LYS A 24 -12.80 21.70 23.48
CA LYS A 24 -12.95 21.21 24.87
C LYS A 24 -12.54 19.73 24.97
N GLU A 25 -11.71 19.40 25.96
CA GLU A 25 -11.51 18.03 26.46
C GLU A 25 -12.83 17.45 26.95
N ILE A 26 -13.18 16.23 26.55
CA ILE A 26 -14.15 15.38 27.28
C ILE A 26 -13.72 13.91 27.18
N ILE A 27 -13.07 13.46 28.26
CA ILE A 27 -13.20 12.19 29.02
C ILE A 27 -13.83 11.01 28.25
N SER A 28 -13.05 9.92 28.14
CA SER A 28 -13.50 8.58 27.74
C SER A 28 -14.65 8.06 28.61
N PRO A 29 -15.75 7.53 28.04
CA PRO A 29 -16.60 6.61 28.76
C PRO A 29 -16.13 5.17 28.48
N GLU A 30 -15.67 4.51 29.54
CA GLU A 30 -15.77 3.07 29.68
C GLU A 30 -17.24 2.69 29.46
N ILE A 31 -17.53 1.84 28.48
CA ILE A 31 -18.86 1.24 28.32
C ILE A 31 -18.72 -0.23 28.70
N GLU A 32 -19.02 -0.53 29.96
CA GLU A 32 -19.52 -1.84 30.36
C GLU A 32 -20.82 -2.10 29.59
N LEU A 33 -20.84 -3.14 28.77
CA LEU A 33 -22.07 -3.68 28.19
C LEU A 33 -22.34 -5.05 28.84
N THR A 34 -23.23 -4.98 29.84
CA THR A 34 -23.96 -6.08 30.46
C THR A 34 -24.41 -7.13 29.44
N GLN A 35 -24.04 -8.39 29.72
CA GLN A 35 -24.53 -9.57 29.02
C GLN A 35 -26.04 -9.73 29.24
N LYS A 36 -26.81 -9.65 28.15
CA LYS A 36 -28.10 -10.32 28.04
C LYS A 36 -27.92 -11.50 27.09
N ASN A 37 -28.04 -12.70 27.65
CA ASN A 37 -28.14 -13.95 26.94
C ASN A 37 -29.44 -13.96 26.12
N ASP A 38 -29.32 -13.71 24.83
CA ASP A 38 -30.20 -14.30 23.83
C ASP A 38 -29.30 -15.16 22.94
N GLU A 39 -29.47 -16.48 23.03
CA GLU A 39 -28.83 -17.46 22.16
C GLU A 39 -29.29 -17.24 20.71
N LYS A 40 -28.68 -16.27 20.04
CA LYS A 40 -28.65 -16.20 18.58
C LYS A 40 -27.34 -16.84 18.16
N GLU A 41 -27.42 -17.81 17.26
CA GLU A 41 -26.26 -18.35 16.54
C GLU A 41 -25.32 -17.18 16.19
N ILE A 42 -24.18 -17.11 16.87
CA ILE A 42 -23.16 -16.11 16.58
C ILE A 42 -22.58 -16.55 15.24
N MET A 43 -23.12 -16.02 14.15
CA MET A 43 -22.45 -16.08 12.85
C MET A 43 -21.00 -15.64 13.08
N PRO A 44 -20.00 -16.35 12.52
CA PRO A 44 -18.61 -16.03 12.77
C PRO A 44 -18.39 -14.55 12.45
N ILE A 45 -17.89 -13.81 13.43
CA ILE A 45 -17.56 -12.40 13.28
C ILE A 45 -16.59 -12.31 12.11
N LYS A 46 -17.07 -11.80 10.97
CA LYS A 46 -16.24 -11.62 9.77
C LYS A 46 -15.02 -10.81 10.19
N LYS A 47 -13.82 -11.36 10.02
CA LYS A 47 -12.56 -10.64 10.27
C LYS A 47 -12.49 -9.48 9.28
N ARG A 48 -12.81 -8.26 9.74
CA ARG A 48 -12.71 -7.04 8.95
C ARG A 48 -11.41 -6.33 9.29
N GLU A 49 -10.59 -6.07 8.27
CA GLU A 49 -9.48 -5.13 8.38
C GLU A 49 -9.97 -3.73 8.01
N TYR A 50 -9.85 -2.76 8.92
CA TYR A 50 -10.13 -1.36 8.60
C TYR A 50 -8.99 -0.81 7.74
N LYS A 51 -9.26 -0.53 6.47
CA LYS A 51 -8.25 -0.06 5.51
C LYS A 51 -8.39 1.45 5.30
N ASN A 52 -7.37 2.21 5.70
CA ASN A 52 -7.23 3.60 5.30
C ASN A 52 -6.27 3.66 4.10
N ILE A 53 -6.78 4.05 2.93
CA ILE A 53 -5.97 4.21 1.72
C ILE A 53 -5.24 5.56 1.78
N LEU A 54 -3.91 5.51 1.72
CA LEU A 54 -3.02 6.65 1.84
C LEU A 54 -2.58 7.18 0.48
N GLU A 55 -2.52 8.50 0.37
CA GLU A 55 -1.90 9.19 -0.78
C GLU A 55 -0.37 9.16 -0.69
N ILE A 56 0.30 9.36 -1.83
CA ILE A 56 1.77 9.39 -1.92
C ILE A 56 2.42 10.40 -0.97
N SER A 57 1.75 11.52 -0.68
CA SER A 57 2.23 12.55 0.25
C SER A 57 2.41 12.05 1.69
N LYS A 58 1.84 10.89 2.02
CA LYS A 58 1.90 10.25 3.33
C LYS A 58 3.02 9.21 3.45
N ILE A 59 3.87 9.02 2.44
CA ILE A 59 5.00 8.05 2.48
C ILE A 59 5.88 8.20 3.73
N LYS A 60 6.11 9.44 4.18
CA LYS A 60 6.91 9.73 5.38
C LYS A 60 6.33 9.11 6.67
N LEU A 61 5.08 8.66 6.67
CA LEU A 61 4.51 7.91 7.81
C LEU A 61 5.25 6.60 8.08
N ILE A 62 5.95 6.03 7.09
CA ILE A 62 6.83 4.87 7.29
C ILE A 62 7.88 5.19 8.36
N GLU A 63 8.45 6.39 8.34
CA GLU A 63 9.52 6.81 9.27
C GLU A 63 9.06 6.84 10.74
N ASN A 64 7.76 6.80 11.00
CA ASN A 64 7.16 6.84 12.33
C ASN A 64 7.00 5.45 12.97
N TYR A 65 7.34 4.36 12.27
CA TYR A 65 7.46 3.06 12.92
C TYR A 65 8.63 3.07 13.92
N ASN A 66 8.44 2.38 15.04
CA ASN A 66 9.46 2.14 16.06
C ASN A 66 9.63 0.63 16.27
N GLU A 67 9.73 -0.09 15.15
CA GLU A 67 9.79 -1.54 15.08
C GLU A 67 10.32 -1.97 13.70
N ASP A 68 10.64 -3.25 13.58
CA ASP A 68 10.91 -3.87 12.29
C ASP A 68 9.66 -3.85 11.41
N ILE A 69 9.84 -3.62 10.11
CA ILE A 69 8.73 -3.54 9.15
C ILE A 69 8.90 -4.50 7.99
N TYR A 70 7.77 -4.82 7.36
CA TYR A 70 7.70 -5.56 6.10
C TYR A 70 7.00 -4.72 5.04
N ILE A 71 7.59 -4.65 3.85
CA ILE A 71 7.05 -3.94 2.69
C ILE A 71 6.62 -4.96 1.64
N TYR A 72 5.32 -5.02 1.37
CA TYR A 72 4.76 -5.82 0.29
C TYR A 72 4.54 -4.96 -0.94
N PHE A 73 4.98 -5.44 -2.10
CA PHE A 73 4.65 -4.87 -3.41
C PHE A 73 3.77 -5.86 -4.18
N PHE A 74 2.45 -5.68 -4.13
CA PHE A 74 1.50 -6.48 -4.92
C PHE A 74 1.35 -5.87 -6.32
N ILE A 75 1.76 -6.61 -7.33
CA ILE A 75 1.83 -6.19 -8.73
C ILE A 75 0.64 -6.81 -9.47
N GLN A 76 -0.17 -5.99 -10.13
CA GLN A 76 -1.25 -6.48 -10.98
C GLN A 76 -0.70 -7.42 -12.05
N LYS A 77 -1.31 -8.58 -12.23
CA LYS A 77 -0.90 -9.56 -13.24
C LYS A 77 -1.12 -9.06 -14.66
N GLU A 78 -2.23 -8.36 -14.89
CA GLU A 78 -2.56 -7.77 -16.18
C GLU A 78 -2.45 -6.25 -16.11
N SER A 79 -1.89 -5.61 -17.13
CA SER A 79 -1.89 -4.14 -17.20
C SER A 79 -3.34 -3.66 -17.36
N SER A 80 -3.77 -2.71 -16.51
CA SER A 80 -4.91 -1.87 -16.87
C SER A 80 -4.63 -1.15 -18.20
N ASN A 81 -5.65 -0.60 -18.88
CA ASN A 81 -5.59 0.02 -20.23
C ASN A 81 -4.47 1.08 -20.49
N HIS A 82 -3.58 1.33 -19.54
CA HIS A 82 -2.32 2.02 -19.70
C HIS A 82 -1.29 1.06 -20.33
N SER A 83 -1.03 1.29 -21.60
CA SER A 83 -0.30 0.43 -22.56
C SER A 83 1.11 -0.06 -22.17
N PHE A 84 1.66 0.26 -21.00
CA PHE A 84 3.05 -0.07 -20.66
C PHE A 84 3.32 -0.41 -19.17
N TRP A 85 2.31 -0.54 -18.29
CA TRP A 85 2.58 -0.58 -16.84
C TRP A 85 1.67 -1.51 -16.05
N ASN A 86 2.27 -2.46 -15.32
CA ASN A 86 1.58 -3.11 -14.19
C ASN A 86 1.61 -2.16 -12.98
N LEU A 87 0.44 -1.89 -12.42
CA LEU A 87 0.31 -1.05 -11.23
C LEU A 87 0.66 -1.86 -9.98
N ILE A 88 1.14 -1.16 -8.96
CA ILE A 88 1.57 -1.78 -7.72
C ILE A 88 0.77 -1.21 -6.55
N LEU A 89 0.30 -2.10 -5.68
CA LEU A 89 -0.22 -1.78 -4.37
C LEU A 89 0.90 -2.01 -3.33
N PRO A 90 1.56 -0.94 -2.85
CA PRO A 90 2.50 -1.08 -1.76
C PRO A 90 1.78 -1.06 -0.42
N LEU A 91 2.12 -2.04 0.43
CA LEU A 91 1.66 -2.15 1.80
C LEU A 91 2.86 -2.21 2.75
N VAL A 92 2.81 -1.48 3.85
CA VAL A 92 3.87 -1.49 4.87
C VAL A 92 3.28 -1.93 6.20
N LYS A 93 3.81 -3.02 6.77
CA LYS A 93 3.33 -3.63 8.01
C LYS A 93 4.39 -3.57 9.09
N GLY A 94 4.05 -3.10 10.29
CA GLY A 94 4.87 -3.28 11.49
C GLY A 94 4.79 -4.70 12.01
N LEU A 95 5.92 -5.34 12.29
CA LEU A 95 5.97 -6.76 12.66
C LEU A 95 5.43 -7.04 14.06
N ASN A 96 5.55 -6.10 14.99
CA ASN A 96 5.10 -6.23 16.37
C ASN A 96 3.69 -5.65 16.55
N THR A 97 3.42 -4.44 16.05
CA THR A 97 2.13 -3.77 16.25
C THR A 97 1.04 -4.23 15.29
N ASN A 98 1.40 -4.92 14.21
CA ASN A 98 0.53 -5.22 13.07
C ASN A 98 -0.11 -3.97 12.43
N ARG A 99 0.37 -2.76 12.74
CA ARG A 99 -0.08 -1.54 12.07
C ARG A 99 0.22 -1.67 10.58
N LEU A 100 -0.79 -1.41 9.75
CA LEU A 100 -0.71 -1.48 8.30
C LEU A 100 -0.87 -0.08 7.68
N LEU A 101 0.06 0.31 6.82
CA LEU A 101 -0.07 1.45 5.92
C LEU A 101 -0.33 0.91 4.51
N GLN A 102 -1.49 1.27 3.95
CA GLN A 102 -1.88 0.92 2.60
C GLN A 102 -1.85 2.18 1.73
N TYR A 103 -1.11 2.16 0.63
CA TYR A 103 -1.08 3.29 -0.29
C TYR A 103 -1.98 3.05 -1.51
N ARG A 104 -2.46 4.12 -2.12
CA ARG A 104 -3.34 4.05 -3.30
C ARG A 104 -2.62 3.42 -4.50
N LEU A 105 -3.29 2.45 -5.13
CA LEU A 105 -2.91 1.87 -6.42
C LEU A 105 -2.83 2.94 -7.52
N GLY A 106 -1.91 2.81 -8.47
CA GLY A 106 -1.74 3.75 -9.58
C GLY A 106 -0.76 4.89 -9.30
N ASN A 107 -0.47 5.18 -8.04
CA ASN A 107 0.62 6.09 -7.67
C ASN A 107 2.01 5.43 -7.80
N PHE A 108 2.06 4.09 -7.95
CA PHE A 108 3.28 3.30 -7.87
C PHE A 108 3.39 2.31 -9.04
N CYS A 109 4.62 2.15 -9.51
CA CYS A 109 5.00 1.16 -10.51
C CYS A 109 6.49 0.81 -10.39
N LEU A 110 6.89 -0.36 -10.89
CA LEU A 110 8.29 -0.82 -10.92
C LEU A 110 8.97 -0.56 -12.26
N GLN A 111 8.23 -0.05 -13.24
CA GLN A 111 8.72 0.48 -14.50
C GLN A 111 8.07 1.87 -14.57
N GLY A 112 8.78 2.94 -14.98
CA GLY A 112 8.16 4.26 -15.33
C GLY A 112 8.82 5.52 -14.87
N GLY A 113 8.35 6.65 -15.39
CA GLY A 113 8.82 7.96 -14.92
C GLY A 113 8.28 8.25 -13.51
N GLY A 114 7.01 8.69 -13.45
CA GLY A 114 6.41 9.18 -12.21
C GLY A 114 6.24 8.13 -11.11
N GLY A 115 5.63 6.98 -11.41
CA GLY A 115 5.34 5.97 -10.39
C GLY A 115 6.59 5.19 -9.92
N LEU A 116 7.67 5.11 -10.71
CA LEU A 116 8.94 4.54 -10.23
C LEU A 116 9.60 5.45 -9.20
N LEU A 117 9.53 6.77 -9.39
CA LEU A 117 10.02 7.72 -8.39
C LEU A 117 9.22 7.58 -7.08
N ALA A 118 7.90 7.41 -7.17
CA ALA A 118 7.06 7.13 -6.02
C ALA A 118 7.48 5.83 -5.30
N THR A 119 7.70 4.75 -6.04
CA THR A 119 8.18 3.48 -5.49
C THR A 119 9.54 3.64 -4.82
N LYS A 120 10.48 4.35 -5.45
CA LYS A 120 11.79 4.69 -4.85
C LYS A 120 11.67 5.42 -3.52
N ASN A 121 10.67 6.30 -3.37
CA ASN A 121 10.47 7.04 -2.13
C ASN A 121 10.02 6.14 -0.95
N ILE A 122 9.37 5.01 -1.21
CA ILE A 122 9.08 4.01 -0.16
C ILE A 122 10.39 3.45 0.39
N PHE A 123 11.29 3.02 -0.48
CA PHE A 123 12.61 2.51 -0.11
C PHE A 123 13.43 3.57 0.64
N TYR A 124 13.39 4.83 0.16
CA TYR A 124 14.05 5.95 0.85
C TYR A 124 13.54 6.15 2.29
N SER A 125 12.22 6.26 2.49
CA SER A 125 11.66 6.44 3.84
C SER A 125 11.86 5.21 4.72
N ALA A 126 11.86 4.00 4.16
CA ALA A 126 12.18 2.80 4.91
C ALA A 126 13.66 2.73 5.33
N ASN A 127 14.59 3.25 4.53
CA ASN A 127 15.99 3.36 4.93
C ASN A 127 16.20 4.31 6.12
N LYS A 128 15.36 5.34 6.26
CA LYS A 128 15.35 6.17 7.48
C LYS A 128 14.97 5.42 8.74
N LEU A 129 14.19 4.33 8.65
CA LEU A 129 13.98 3.44 9.80
C LEU A 129 15.21 2.58 10.10
N ARG A 130 15.94 2.13 9.07
CA ARG A 130 17.18 1.38 9.26
C ARG A 130 18.28 2.19 9.92
N GLU A 131 18.40 3.46 9.55
CA GLU A 131 19.29 4.41 10.22
C GLU A 131 18.99 4.51 11.73
N LYS A 132 17.75 4.20 12.17
CA LYS A 132 17.36 4.13 13.60
C LYS A 132 17.64 2.77 14.26
N GLY A 133 18.14 1.78 13.51
CA GLY A 133 18.48 0.45 14.02
C GLY A 133 17.41 -0.64 13.81
N TYR A 134 16.32 -0.35 13.11
CA TYR A 134 15.29 -1.35 12.79
C TYR A 134 15.59 -2.12 11.51
N LYS A 135 15.11 -3.35 11.42
CA LYS A 135 15.17 -4.15 10.20
C LYS A 135 14.01 -3.82 9.28
N VAL A 136 14.28 -3.90 7.99
CA VAL A 136 13.28 -3.69 6.95
C VAL A 136 13.40 -4.82 5.95
N TYR A 137 12.29 -5.52 5.79
CA TYR A 137 12.13 -6.57 4.80
C TYR A 137 11.26 -6.07 3.66
N SER A 138 11.49 -6.56 2.46
CA SER A 138 10.59 -6.33 1.33
C SER A 138 10.33 -7.60 0.56
N ASN A 139 9.18 -7.64 -0.13
CA ASN A 139 8.89 -8.68 -1.10
C ASN A 139 7.96 -8.16 -2.19
N ALA A 140 8.14 -8.66 -3.40
CA ALA A 140 7.29 -8.36 -4.55
C ALA A 140 6.54 -9.61 -4.99
N LYS A 141 5.22 -9.47 -5.14
CA LYS A 141 4.32 -10.56 -5.50
C LYS A 141 3.40 -10.16 -6.63
N VAL A 142 3.14 -11.08 -7.55
CA VAL A 142 2.17 -10.93 -8.64
C VAL A 142 0.82 -11.44 -8.15
N ILE A 143 -0.24 -10.70 -8.47
CA ILE A 143 -1.60 -11.02 -8.03
C ILE A 143 -2.62 -10.77 -9.14
N ASP A 144 -3.63 -11.64 -9.22
CA ASP A 144 -4.75 -11.46 -10.13
C ASP A 144 -5.50 -10.15 -9.83
N ASN A 145 -5.82 -9.39 -10.88
CA ASN A 145 -6.38 -8.05 -10.76
C ASN A 145 -7.68 -8.01 -9.94
N ASN A 146 -8.58 -8.96 -10.17
CA ASN A 146 -9.86 -9.06 -9.43
C ASN A 146 -9.66 -9.20 -7.92
N LEU A 147 -8.67 -9.99 -7.49
CA LEU A 147 -8.36 -10.17 -6.06
C LEU A 147 -7.82 -8.89 -5.43
N LEU A 148 -7.00 -8.15 -6.19
CA LEU A 148 -6.49 -6.86 -5.75
C LEU A 148 -7.60 -5.82 -5.63
N ASP A 149 -8.48 -5.76 -6.63
CA ASP A 149 -9.63 -4.86 -6.64
C ASP A 149 -10.54 -5.15 -5.43
N ASP A 150 -10.87 -6.42 -5.21
CA ASP A 150 -11.64 -6.87 -4.03
C ASP A 150 -10.95 -6.47 -2.72
N PHE A 151 -9.62 -6.58 -2.64
CA PHE A 151 -8.88 -6.16 -1.46
C PHE A 151 -8.94 -4.64 -1.21
N LEU A 152 -9.01 -3.83 -2.27
CA LEU A 152 -9.14 -2.37 -2.17
C LEU A 152 -10.55 -1.94 -1.70
N TYR A 153 -11.59 -2.72 -2.00
CA TYR A 153 -12.94 -2.47 -1.51
C TYR A 153 -13.07 -2.83 -0.01
N LEU A 154 -13.69 -1.94 0.77
CA LEU A 154 -13.71 -1.98 2.24
C LEU A 154 -14.58 -3.09 2.85
N ASP A 155 -15.49 -3.68 2.06
CA ASP A 155 -16.48 -4.67 2.55
C ASP A 155 -16.15 -6.13 2.18
N THR A 156 -14.87 -6.43 1.90
CA THR A 156 -14.44 -7.80 1.60
C THR A 156 -13.82 -8.49 2.82
N GLU A 157 -13.93 -9.82 2.87
CA GLU A 157 -13.26 -10.66 3.89
C GLU A 157 -11.76 -10.86 3.61
N LEU A 158 -11.23 -10.19 2.59
CA LEU A 158 -9.83 -10.31 2.19
C LEU A 158 -8.93 -9.51 3.13
N THR A 159 -8.14 -10.25 3.90
CA THR A 159 -7.05 -9.74 4.74
C THR A 159 -5.73 -9.69 3.97
N LEU A 160 -4.74 -8.97 4.50
CA LEU A 160 -3.37 -9.02 3.96
C LEU A 160 -2.83 -10.45 3.87
N ASN A 161 -3.07 -11.30 4.87
CA ASN A 161 -2.63 -12.70 4.82
C ASN A 161 -3.30 -13.47 3.68
N SER A 162 -4.60 -13.22 3.46
CA SER A 162 -5.34 -13.83 2.34
C SER A 162 -4.76 -13.40 0.99
N LEU A 163 -4.34 -12.13 0.88
CA LEU A 163 -3.69 -11.57 -0.29
C LEU A 163 -2.32 -12.23 -0.53
N ASP A 164 -1.56 -12.38 0.55
CA ASP A 164 -0.21 -12.94 0.54
C ASP A 164 -0.19 -14.42 0.12
N GLU A 165 -1.15 -15.22 0.60
CA GLU A 165 -1.34 -16.63 0.26
C GLU A 165 -1.81 -16.85 -1.19
N LYS A 166 -2.64 -15.95 -1.71
CA LYS A 166 -3.21 -16.03 -3.07
C LYS A 166 -2.36 -15.31 -4.12
N SER A 167 -1.17 -14.86 -3.75
CA SER A 167 -0.25 -14.18 -4.65
C SER A 167 1.00 -15.04 -4.85
N GLU A 168 1.65 -14.84 -5.99
CA GLU A 168 2.84 -15.58 -6.36
C GLU A 168 4.06 -14.68 -6.30
N LEU A 169 5.21 -15.22 -5.91
CA LEU A 169 6.45 -14.44 -5.85
C LEU A 169 6.84 -13.95 -7.25
N LEU A 170 7.24 -12.68 -7.36
CA LEU A 170 7.57 -12.06 -8.64
C LEU A 170 8.64 -12.83 -9.43
N TYR A 171 9.60 -13.45 -8.75
CA TYR A 171 10.64 -14.22 -9.42
C TYR A 171 10.11 -15.47 -10.14
N HIS A 172 8.96 -16.01 -9.74
CA HIS A 172 8.33 -17.11 -10.49
C HIS A 172 7.82 -16.66 -11.87
N TYR A 173 7.57 -15.35 -12.03
CA TYR A 173 7.12 -14.73 -13.28
C TYR A 173 8.28 -14.12 -14.11
N CYS A 174 9.52 -14.12 -13.61
CA CYS A 174 10.63 -13.41 -14.27
C CYS A 174 11.00 -13.93 -15.66
N LYS A 175 10.45 -15.07 -16.10
CA LYS A 175 10.67 -15.66 -17.43
C LYS A 175 9.73 -15.12 -18.52
N THR A 176 8.73 -14.32 -18.12
CA THR A 176 7.74 -13.73 -19.05
C THR A 176 7.95 -12.23 -19.16
N ASP A 177 7.95 -11.69 -20.37
CA ASP A 177 7.87 -10.25 -20.62
C ASP A 177 6.43 -9.78 -20.29
N PRO A 178 6.19 -8.74 -19.46
CA PRO A 178 7.10 -7.72 -18.90
C PRO A 178 7.70 -7.99 -17.51
N PHE A 179 7.38 -9.13 -16.88
CA PHE A 179 7.79 -9.42 -15.51
C PHE A 179 9.30 -9.59 -15.31
N GLU A 180 10.05 -9.95 -16.36
CA GLU A 180 11.51 -9.92 -16.32
C GLU A 180 12.05 -8.51 -16.01
N GLY A 181 11.56 -7.51 -16.74
CA GLY A 181 11.98 -6.11 -16.55
C GLY A 181 11.55 -5.55 -15.19
N ILE A 182 10.37 -5.95 -14.72
CA ILE A 182 9.85 -5.59 -13.39
C ILE A 182 10.72 -6.23 -12.30
N PHE A 183 11.06 -7.52 -12.43
CA PHE A 183 11.90 -8.25 -11.49
C PHE A 183 13.31 -7.64 -11.39
N ASN A 184 13.93 -7.33 -12.52
CA ASN A 184 15.25 -6.69 -12.53
C ASN A 184 15.23 -5.31 -11.86
N GLN A 185 14.19 -4.51 -12.09
CA GLN A 185 14.03 -3.21 -11.42
C GLN A 185 13.81 -3.34 -9.92
N TYR A 186 12.98 -4.28 -9.47
CA TYR A 186 12.80 -4.58 -8.05
C TYR A 186 14.13 -4.98 -7.40
N LYS A 187 14.88 -5.90 -8.02
CA LYS A 187 16.20 -6.34 -7.54
C LYS A 187 17.18 -5.18 -7.40
N ASN A 188 17.19 -4.25 -8.35
CA ASN A 188 18.04 -3.06 -8.27
C ASN A 188 17.63 -2.15 -7.11
N LEU A 189 16.34 -1.91 -6.90
CA LEU A 189 15.85 -1.11 -5.77
C LEU A 189 16.23 -1.74 -4.43
N VAL A 190 16.05 -3.05 -4.27
CA VAL A 190 16.43 -3.78 -3.05
C VAL A 190 17.94 -3.67 -2.82
N LYS A 191 18.75 -3.93 -3.85
CA LYS A 191 20.21 -3.87 -3.79
C LYS A 191 20.71 -2.48 -3.43
N ASP A 192 20.25 -1.44 -4.11
CA ASP A 192 20.68 -0.06 -3.91
C ASP A 192 20.35 0.44 -2.50
N ASN A 193 19.30 -0.12 -1.88
CA ASN A 193 18.87 0.22 -0.54
C ASN A 193 19.27 -0.84 0.50
N SER A 194 20.06 -1.85 0.13
CA SER A 194 20.60 -2.90 0.99
C SER A 194 19.54 -3.60 1.86
N PHE A 195 18.31 -3.79 1.36
CA PHE A 195 17.24 -4.43 2.14
C PHE A 195 17.38 -5.94 2.19
N ASP A 196 16.90 -6.53 3.29
CA ASP A 196 16.82 -7.98 3.45
C ASP A 196 15.62 -8.47 2.62
N ASP A 197 15.89 -9.23 1.56
CA ASP A 197 14.85 -9.84 0.74
C ASP A 197 14.51 -11.22 1.30
N MET A 198 13.23 -11.51 1.49
CA MET A 198 12.76 -12.86 1.84
C MET A 198 12.63 -13.74 0.58
N ILE A 199 13.63 -13.71 -0.30
CA ILE A 199 13.68 -14.64 -1.42
C ILE A 199 13.94 -16.03 -0.83
N CYS A 200 12.93 -16.90 -0.91
CA CYS A 200 13.16 -18.33 -0.80
C CYS A 200 14.15 -18.72 -1.91
N ASN A 201 15.36 -19.08 -1.49
CA ASN A 201 16.54 -19.50 -2.26
C ASN A 201 16.36 -19.70 -3.77
N PHE A 202 17.20 -18.97 -4.53
CA PHE A 202 17.43 -19.13 -5.98
C PHE A 202 17.75 -20.58 -6.38
#